data_AF-A0A2N1QE72-F1
#
_entry.id   AF-A0A2N1QE72-F1
#
_cell.length_a   1.000
_cell.length_b   1.000
_cell.length_c   1.000
_cell.angle_alpha   90.00
_cell.angle_beta   90.00
_cell.angle_gamma   90.00
#
_symmetry.space_group_name_H-M   'P 1'
#
loop_
_entity.id
_entity.type
_entity.pdbx_description
1 polymer ?
#
loop_
_entity_poly.entity_id
_entity_poly.type
_entity_poly.pdbx_seq_one_letter_code
_entity_poly.pdbx_strand_id
1 'polypeptide(L)'
;MNKKGLTLVELLGAVVIFGISISLIALLLSVIFNANDKILEQSRANTEGTIVIAHLEDLMRNFAVTDYSTCIDNPNCVTLESHYTYELSGDSSSIILVTHTPPNTLQISILNNQLYINGVVHEIRNFEIHSDSYIEKTTVNNQLKLKIVIILYINEGKTYTFTSNQTFDLSDVPAS
;
A
#
# COMPACT_ATOMS: atom_id res chain seq x y z
N MET A 1 10.10 -73.55 -6.71
CA MET A 1 9.61 -72.17 -6.50
C MET A 1 8.94 -72.08 -5.13
N ASN A 2 9.65 -71.57 -4.11
CA ASN A 2 9.10 -71.40 -2.76
C ASN A 2 8.43 -70.02 -2.66
N LYS A 3 7.10 -69.98 -2.70
CA LYS A 3 6.35 -68.78 -2.31
C LYS A 3 6.16 -68.82 -0.79
N LYS A 4 6.99 -68.08 -0.04
CA LYS A 4 6.73 -67.83 1.39
C LYS A 4 5.53 -66.90 1.49
N GLY A 5 4.43 -67.37 2.11
CA GLY A 5 3.26 -66.54 2.38
C GLY A 5 3.56 -65.53 3.49
N LEU A 6 3.04 -64.31 3.35
CA LEU A 6 3.10 -63.29 4.41
C LEU A 6 2.34 -63.78 5.64
N THR A 7 2.92 -63.58 6.83
CA THR A 7 2.23 -63.82 8.09
C THR A 7 1.25 -62.68 8.41
N LEU A 8 0.16 -62.98 9.14
CA LEU A 8 -0.87 -62.00 9.50
C LEU A 8 -0.29 -60.77 10.24
N VAL A 9 0.78 -60.98 11.02
CA VAL A 9 1.48 -59.94 11.78
C VAL A 9 2.26 -59.00 10.86
N GLU A 10 2.91 -59.54 9.82
CA GLU A 10 3.59 -58.72 8.80
C GLU A 10 2.58 -57.90 7.99
N LEU A 11 1.41 -58.46 7.69
CA LEU A 11 0.32 -57.72 7.02
C LEU A 11 -0.17 -56.55 7.90
N LEU A 12 -0.39 -56.79 9.19
CA LEU A 12 -0.84 -55.76 10.13
C LEU A 12 0.20 -54.65 10.30
N GLY A 13 1.47 -55.03 10.46
CA GLY A 13 2.59 -54.08 10.54
C GLY A 13 2.70 -53.22 9.27
N ALA A 14 2.56 -53.82 8.09
CA ALA A 14 2.56 -53.10 6.82
C ALA A 14 1.40 -52.09 6.73
N VAL A 15 0.18 -52.46 7.14
CA VAL A 15 -0.99 -51.56 7.14
C VAL A 15 -0.79 -50.37 8.06
N VAL A 16 -0.26 -50.59 9.27
CA VAL A 16 0.00 -49.51 10.24
C VAL A 16 1.05 -48.54 9.70
N ILE A 17 2.16 -49.06 9.16
CA ILE A 17 3.21 -48.22 8.55
C ILE A 17 2.62 -47.42 7.39
N PHE A 18 1.82 -48.04 6.54
CA PHE A 18 1.20 -47.36 5.40
C PHE A 18 0.24 -46.25 5.83
N GLY A 19 -0.57 -46.48 6.88
CA GLY A 19 -1.45 -45.46 7.45
C GLY A 19 -0.70 -44.26 8.03
N ILE A 20 0.42 -44.52 8.73
CA ILE A 20 1.29 -43.45 9.24
C ILE A 20 1.91 -42.68 8.07
N SER A 21 2.42 -43.37 7.05
CA SER A 21 3.01 -42.72 5.87
C SER A 21 2.02 -41.82 5.13
N ILE A 22 0.78 -42.29 4.91
CA ILE A 22 -0.28 -41.48 4.26
C ILE A 22 -0.61 -40.25 5.11
N SER A 23 -0.73 -40.42 6.44
CA SER A 23 -1.03 -39.31 7.35
C SER A 23 0.08 -38.25 7.32
N LEU A 24 1.34 -38.68 7.27
CA LEU A 24 2.48 -37.78 7.18
C LEU A 24 2.49 -37.01 5.86
N ILE A 25 2.20 -37.68 4.74
CA ILE A 25 2.08 -37.06 3.42
C ILE A 25 0.94 -36.03 3.43
N ALA A 26 -0.21 -36.35 4.00
CA ALA A 26 -1.35 -35.43 4.07
C ALA A 26 -1.02 -34.17 4.90
N LEU A 27 -0.33 -34.34 6.03
CA LEU A 27 0.14 -33.21 6.86
C LEU A 27 1.13 -32.33 6.10
N LEU A 28 2.10 -32.93 5.39
CA LEU A 28 3.07 -32.19 4.58
C LEU A 28 2.38 -31.39 3.48
N LEU A 29 1.42 -31.99 2.77
CA LEU A 29 0.65 -31.29 1.74
C LEU A 29 -0.15 -30.12 2.32
N SER A 30 -0.80 -30.30 3.46
CA SER A 30 -1.53 -29.22 4.15
C SER A 30 -0.60 -28.06 4.53
N VAL A 31 0.59 -28.36 5.06
CA VAL A 31 1.60 -27.34 5.39
C VAL A 31 2.06 -26.60 4.14
N ILE A 32 2.30 -27.32 3.04
CA ILE A 32 2.73 -26.71 1.76
C ILE A 32 1.65 -25.79 1.19
N PHE A 33 0.38 -26.22 1.18
CA PHE A 33 -0.72 -25.37 0.69
C PHE A 33 -0.87 -24.11 1.54
N ASN A 34 -0.90 -24.25 2.87
CA ASN A 34 -0.98 -23.11 3.78
C ASN A 34 0.21 -22.15 3.62
N ALA A 35 1.42 -22.66 3.37
CA ALA A 35 2.60 -21.83 3.13
C ALA A 35 2.49 -21.08 1.80
N ASN A 36 2.05 -21.76 0.74
CA ASN A 36 1.84 -21.14 -0.57
C ASN A 36 0.78 -20.05 -0.52
N ASP A 37 -0.34 -20.28 0.16
CA ASP A 37 -1.41 -19.29 0.30
C ASP A 37 -0.91 -18.03 1.01
N LYS A 38 -0.14 -18.20 2.10
CA LYS A 38 0.50 -17.08 2.82
C LYS A 38 1.50 -16.31 1.95
N ILE A 39 2.29 -17.01 1.14
CA ILE A 39 3.26 -16.37 0.23
C ILE A 39 2.52 -15.57 -0.84
N LEU A 40 1.47 -16.15 -1.43
CA LEU A 40 0.66 -15.48 -2.45
C LEU A 40 -0.03 -14.24 -1.87
N GLU A 41 -0.60 -14.34 -0.67
CA GLU A 41 -1.22 -13.23 0.06
C GLU A 41 -0.23 -12.10 0.31
N GLN A 42 0.94 -12.40 0.91
CA GLN A 42 2.00 -11.43 1.17
C GLN A 42 2.49 -10.78 -0.13
N SER A 43 2.67 -11.57 -1.19
CA SER A 43 3.09 -11.05 -2.48
C SER A 43 2.07 -10.08 -3.05
N ARG A 44 0.77 -10.40 -2.98
CA ARG A 44 -0.30 -9.51 -3.42
C ARG A 44 -0.34 -8.23 -2.60
N ALA A 45 -0.26 -8.33 -1.27
CA ALA A 45 -0.24 -7.17 -0.38
C ALA A 45 0.94 -6.25 -0.69
N ASN A 46 2.14 -6.82 -0.90
CA ASN A 46 3.32 -6.06 -1.26
C ASN A 46 3.16 -5.37 -2.62
N THR A 47 2.61 -6.07 -3.62
CA THR A 47 2.38 -5.48 -4.94
C THR A 47 1.40 -4.31 -4.86
N GLU A 48 0.21 -4.53 -4.30
CA GLU A 48 -0.84 -3.50 -4.22
C GLU A 48 -0.41 -2.33 -3.32
N GLY A 49 0.16 -2.61 -2.15
CA GLY A 49 0.66 -1.59 -1.23
C GLY A 49 1.78 -0.75 -1.84
N THR A 50 2.73 -1.37 -2.54
CA THR A 50 3.80 -0.64 -3.24
C THR A 50 3.24 0.22 -4.37
N ILE A 51 2.29 -0.28 -5.15
CA ILE A 51 1.64 0.47 -6.24
C ILE A 51 0.95 1.72 -5.68
N VAL A 52 0.16 1.57 -4.61
CA VAL A 52 -0.57 2.68 -3.98
C VAL A 52 0.39 3.74 -3.45
N ILE A 53 1.43 3.33 -2.72
CA ILE A 53 2.45 4.28 -2.22
C ILE A 53 3.17 4.97 -3.38
N ALA A 54 3.63 4.23 -4.38
CA ALA A 54 4.32 4.80 -5.53
C ALA A 54 3.44 5.79 -6.29
N HIS A 55 2.14 5.50 -6.42
CA HIS A 55 1.18 6.39 -7.05
C HIS A 55 0.98 7.69 -6.26
N LEU A 56 0.81 7.59 -4.93
CA LEU A 56 0.73 8.76 -4.05
C LEU A 56 1.99 9.62 -4.14
N GLU A 57 3.16 8.99 -4.10
CA GLU A 57 4.46 9.68 -4.20
C GLU A 57 4.64 10.36 -5.55
N ASP A 58 4.22 9.72 -6.64
CA ASP A 58 4.27 10.31 -7.97
C ASP A 58 3.33 11.53 -8.10
N LEU A 59 2.09 11.40 -7.64
CA LEU A 59 1.13 12.50 -7.63
C LEU A 59 1.67 13.69 -6.84
N MET A 60 2.14 13.46 -5.61
CA MET A 60 2.63 14.53 -4.76
C MET A 60 3.92 15.19 -5.31
N ARG A 61 4.85 14.40 -5.84
CA ARG A 61 6.09 14.92 -6.43
C ARG A 61 5.82 15.79 -7.65
N ASN A 62 4.88 15.38 -8.49
CA ASN A 62 4.58 16.09 -9.74
C ASN A 62 3.66 17.30 -9.55
N PHE A 63 3.06 17.46 -8.37
CA PHE A 63 2.05 18.50 -8.10
C PHE A 63 2.64 19.90 -7.83
N ALA A 64 3.94 20.02 -7.60
CA ALA A 64 4.60 21.29 -7.26
C ALA A 64 3.91 22.01 -6.08
N VAL A 65 3.92 21.36 -4.92
CA VAL A 65 3.32 21.87 -3.68
C VAL A 65 4.00 23.17 -3.27
N THR A 66 3.21 24.21 -3.07
CA THR A 66 3.64 25.53 -2.56
C THR A 66 3.03 25.83 -1.19
N ASP A 67 1.85 25.28 -0.90
CA ASP A 67 1.16 25.43 0.38
C ASP A 67 0.29 24.18 0.67
N TYR A 68 -0.37 24.13 1.82
CA TYR A 68 -1.35 23.11 2.15
C TYR A 68 -2.43 23.61 3.11
N SER A 69 -3.60 22.99 3.02
CA SER A 69 -4.69 23.16 3.97
C SER A 69 -5.14 21.83 4.56
N THR A 70 -5.66 21.89 5.79
CA THR A 70 -6.29 20.74 6.44
C THR A 70 -7.77 20.70 6.11
N CYS A 71 -8.31 19.50 5.94
CA CYS A 71 -9.73 19.36 5.65
C CYS A 71 -10.55 19.54 6.93
N ILE A 72 -11.69 20.20 6.80
CA ILE A 72 -12.63 20.40 7.90
C ILE A 72 -13.14 19.03 8.37
N ASP A 73 -13.15 18.82 9.69
CA ASP A 73 -13.67 17.63 10.37
C ASP A 73 -13.07 16.26 9.98
N ASN A 74 -11.97 16.24 9.21
CA ASN A 74 -11.25 15.01 8.89
C ASN A 74 -9.74 15.13 9.16
N PRO A 75 -9.25 14.60 10.31
CA PRO A 75 -7.83 14.65 10.63
C PRO A 75 -6.97 13.80 9.69
N ASN A 76 -7.56 12.82 9.00
CA ASN A 76 -6.90 11.97 8.00
C ASN A 76 -7.05 12.50 6.58
N CYS A 77 -7.10 13.83 6.41
CA CYS A 77 -7.22 14.47 5.12
C CYS A 77 -6.27 15.67 5.01
N VAL A 78 -5.67 15.84 3.83
CA VAL A 78 -4.80 16.96 3.48
C VAL A 78 -5.13 17.43 2.08
N THR A 79 -5.16 18.74 1.89
CA THR A 79 -5.23 19.37 0.58
C THR A 79 -3.89 20.05 0.35
N LEU A 80 -3.16 19.59 -0.65
CA LEU A 80 -1.95 20.25 -1.13
C LEU A 80 -2.34 21.30 -2.16
N GLU A 81 -1.64 22.44 -2.14
CA GLU A 81 -1.97 23.59 -2.97
C GLU A 81 -0.75 24.01 -3.79
N SER A 82 -0.99 24.35 -5.06
CA SER A 82 0.01 24.85 -6.00
C SER A 82 -0.43 26.20 -6.54
N HIS A 83 0.19 27.26 -6.02
CA HIS A 83 -0.04 28.66 -6.38
C HIS A 83 0.72 29.06 -7.64
N TYR A 84 1.85 28.39 -7.93
CA TYR A 84 2.65 28.64 -9.12
C TYR A 84 3.45 27.41 -9.55
N THR A 85 3.78 27.35 -10.84
CA THR A 85 4.63 26.33 -11.45
C THR A 85 5.69 27.00 -12.34
N TYR A 86 6.86 26.38 -12.44
CA TYR A 86 7.88 26.76 -13.41
C TYR A 86 7.81 25.82 -14.61
N GLU A 87 7.47 26.34 -15.79
CA GLU A 87 7.23 25.55 -16.99
C GLU A 87 8.21 25.93 -18.09
N LEU A 88 8.57 24.97 -18.95
CA LEU A 88 9.40 25.25 -20.11
C LEU A 88 8.53 25.83 -21.23
N SER A 89 8.81 27.07 -21.64
CA SER A 89 8.15 27.67 -22.81
C SER A 89 8.49 26.90 -24.08
N GLY A 90 7.47 26.43 -24.80
CA GLY A 90 7.60 25.62 -26.01
C GLY A 90 8.35 26.31 -27.17
N ASP A 91 8.40 27.65 -27.16
CA ASP A 91 8.94 28.43 -28.27
C ASP A 91 10.35 28.97 -28.02
N SER A 92 10.79 29.06 -26.76
CA SER A 92 11.98 29.81 -26.38
C SER A 92 12.98 29.06 -25.50
N SER A 93 12.71 27.79 -25.15
CA SER A 93 13.53 27.02 -24.18
C SER A 93 13.79 27.77 -22.86
N SER A 94 12.95 28.76 -22.55
CA SER A 94 13.05 29.57 -21.34
C SER A 94 12.08 29.05 -20.30
N ILE A 95 12.50 29.01 -19.04
CA ILE A 95 11.62 28.71 -17.92
C ILE A 95 10.72 29.93 -17.70
N ILE A 96 9.41 29.72 -17.74
CA ILE A 96 8.39 30.73 -17.44
C ILE A 96 7.72 30.40 -16.11
N LEU A 97 7.38 31.45 -15.36
CA LEU A 97 6.55 31.32 -14.17
C LEU A 97 5.09 31.35 -14.59
N VAL A 98 4.34 30.32 -14.24
CA VAL A 98 2.89 30.25 -14.38
C VAL A 98 2.29 30.38 -12.99
N THR A 99 1.35 31.30 -12.83
CA THR A 99 0.63 31.52 -11.56
C THR A 99 -0.80 31.02 -11.71
N HIS A 100 -1.33 30.39 -10.66
CA HIS A 100 -2.65 29.76 -10.67
C HIS A 100 -3.59 30.54 -9.74
N THR A 101 -4.74 30.99 -10.28
CA THR A 101 -5.77 31.68 -9.49
C THR A 101 -7.15 31.23 -9.98
N PRO A 102 -7.87 30.36 -9.24
CA PRO A 102 -7.53 29.80 -7.93
C PRO A 102 -6.32 28.85 -7.98
N PRO A 103 -5.66 28.57 -6.83
CA PRO A 103 -4.58 27.59 -6.77
C PRO A 103 -5.06 26.22 -7.25
N ASN A 104 -4.17 25.45 -7.88
CA ASN A 104 -4.45 24.05 -8.15
C ASN A 104 -4.43 23.30 -6.83
N THR A 105 -5.27 22.27 -6.69
CA THR A 105 -5.40 21.48 -5.45
C THR A 105 -5.25 19.98 -5.70
N LEU A 106 -4.52 19.29 -4.81
CA LEU A 106 -4.46 17.83 -4.72
C LEU A 106 -4.92 17.42 -3.32
N GLN A 107 -6.09 16.83 -3.23
CA GLN A 107 -6.64 16.33 -1.97
C GLN A 107 -6.35 14.84 -1.82
N ILE A 108 -5.82 14.46 -0.65
CA ILE A 108 -5.63 13.07 -0.26
C ILE A 108 -6.36 12.87 1.07
N SER A 109 -7.24 11.88 1.14
CA SER A 109 -7.97 11.59 2.38
C SER A 109 -8.20 10.11 2.61
N ILE A 110 -8.23 9.72 3.88
CA ILE A 110 -8.64 8.40 4.33
C ILE A 110 -9.94 8.59 5.12
N LEU A 111 -11.03 8.01 4.62
CA LEU A 111 -12.35 8.11 5.22
C LEU A 111 -13.09 6.79 5.03
N ASN A 112 -13.79 6.31 6.05
CA ASN A 112 -14.59 5.07 5.97
C ASN A 112 -13.80 3.89 5.37
N ASN A 113 -12.56 3.68 5.83
CA ASN A 113 -11.72 2.56 5.38
C ASN A 113 -11.42 2.58 3.86
N GLN A 114 -11.39 3.77 3.27
CA GLN A 114 -11.10 3.98 1.86
C GLN A 114 -10.14 5.16 1.67
N LEU A 115 -9.30 5.06 0.64
CA LEU A 115 -8.40 6.13 0.19
C LEU A 115 -9.12 6.91 -0.89
N TYR A 116 -9.16 8.22 -0.74
CA TYR A 116 -9.69 9.15 -1.73
C TYR A 116 -8.57 10.05 -2.24
N ILE A 117 -8.51 10.21 -3.55
CA ILE A 117 -7.62 11.16 -4.23
C ILE A 117 -8.52 12.09 -5.04
N ASN A 118 -8.49 13.39 -4.73
CA ASN A 118 -9.39 14.40 -5.31
C ASN A 118 -10.87 14.01 -5.22
N GLY A 119 -11.27 13.43 -4.07
CA GLY A 119 -12.64 12.97 -3.83
C GLY A 119 -13.05 11.69 -4.56
N VAL A 120 -12.15 11.08 -5.34
CA VAL A 120 -12.40 9.80 -6.03
C VAL A 120 -11.81 8.66 -5.23
N VAL A 121 -12.60 7.60 -5.00
CA VAL A 121 -12.13 6.39 -4.32
C VAL A 121 -11.03 5.74 -5.15
N HIS A 122 -9.88 5.50 -4.52
CA HIS A 122 -8.79 4.72 -5.06
C HIS A 122 -8.92 3.27 -4.59
N GLU A 123 -9.34 2.39 -5.50
CA GLU A 123 -9.54 0.97 -5.21
C GLU A 123 -8.20 0.25 -5.05
N ILE A 124 -8.07 -0.54 -3.97
CA ILE A 124 -6.92 -1.42 -3.73
C ILE A 124 -7.40 -2.85 -3.87
N ARG A 125 -6.86 -3.60 -4.83
CA ARG A 125 -7.48 -4.86 -5.23
C ARG A 125 -7.26 -5.93 -4.16
N ASN A 126 -8.34 -6.61 -3.76
CA ASN A 126 -8.33 -7.72 -2.79
C ASN A 126 -7.97 -7.33 -1.35
N PHE A 127 -7.87 -6.04 -1.04
CA PHE A 127 -7.57 -5.54 0.30
C PHE A 127 -8.52 -4.40 0.67
N GLU A 128 -8.80 -4.29 1.97
CA GLU A 128 -9.49 -3.15 2.55
C GLU A 128 -8.48 -2.30 3.33
N ILE A 129 -8.75 -1.00 3.51
CA ILE A 129 -7.88 -0.13 4.30
C ILE A 129 -8.31 -0.20 5.76
N HIS A 130 -7.39 -0.55 6.65
CA HIS A 130 -7.67 -0.69 8.07
C HIS A 130 -7.94 0.68 8.69
N SER A 131 -8.79 0.73 9.73
CA SER A 131 -9.19 1.98 10.41
C SER A 131 -8.03 2.73 11.03
N ASP A 132 -6.94 2.01 11.34
CA ASP A 132 -5.73 2.57 11.93
C ASP A 132 -4.80 3.22 10.89
N SER A 133 -5.20 3.25 9.62
CA SER A 133 -4.48 4.02 8.59
C SER A 133 -4.69 5.51 8.84
N TYR A 134 -3.64 6.32 8.64
CA TYR A 134 -3.68 7.74 8.98
C TYR A 134 -2.80 8.60 8.10
N ILE A 135 -3.08 9.90 8.14
CA ILE A 135 -2.24 10.94 7.51
C ILE A 135 -1.77 11.89 8.60
N GLU A 136 -0.45 12.01 8.75
CA GLU A 136 0.22 12.89 9.70
C GLU A 136 0.89 14.05 8.93
N LYS A 137 0.69 15.27 9.41
CA LYS A 137 1.27 16.49 8.83
C LYS A 137 2.02 17.24 9.92
N THR A 138 3.27 17.58 9.64
CA THR A 138 4.12 18.34 10.57
C THR A 138 4.80 19.46 9.81
N THR A 139 4.65 20.70 10.26
CA THR A 139 5.34 21.85 9.67
C THR A 139 6.51 22.28 10.54
N VAL A 140 7.71 22.37 9.96
CA VAL A 140 8.91 22.88 10.63
C VAL A 140 9.67 23.77 9.66
N ASN A 141 9.99 25.00 10.06
CA ASN A 141 10.76 25.95 9.24
C ASN A 141 10.25 26.12 7.80
N ASN A 142 8.95 26.34 7.63
CA ASN A 142 8.30 26.43 6.31
C ASN A 142 8.41 25.17 5.43
N GLN A 143 8.72 24.01 6.02
CA GLN A 143 8.66 22.73 5.33
C GLN A 143 7.49 21.91 5.86
N LEU A 144 6.64 21.45 4.95
CA LEU A 144 5.62 20.44 5.25
C LEU A 144 6.26 19.05 5.18
N LYS A 145 6.22 18.32 6.28
CA LYS A 145 6.48 16.88 6.32
C LYS A 145 5.15 16.16 6.34
N LEU A 146 4.90 15.40 5.28
CA LEU A 146 3.68 14.63 5.12
C LEU A 146 4.02 13.14 5.21
N LYS A 147 3.36 12.45 6.14
CA LYS A 147 3.46 11.01 6.31
C LYS A 147 2.09 10.38 6.13
N ILE A 148 2.00 9.47 5.16
CA ILE A 148 0.78 8.72 4.87
C ILE A 148 1.05 7.26 5.23
N VAL A 149 0.28 6.71 6.16
CA VAL A 149 0.36 5.31 6.56
C VAL A 149 -0.90 4.60 6.08
N ILE A 150 -0.72 3.65 5.15
CA ILE A 150 -1.79 2.80 4.65
C ILE A 150 -1.57 1.40 5.22
N ILE A 151 -2.54 0.92 5.99
CA ILE A 151 -2.56 -0.43 6.52
C ILE A 151 -3.59 -1.21 5.70
N LEU A 152 -3.12 -2.14 4.88
CA LEU A 152 -3.99 -3.06 4.15
C LEU A 152 -4.36 -4.21 5.07
N TYR A 153 -5.63 -4.59 5.09
CA TYR A 153 -6.08 -5.80 5.75
C TYR A 153 -6.89 -6.68 4.81
N ILE A 154 -6.81 -7.97 5.08
CA ILE A 154 -7.61 -9.01 4.43
C ILE A 154 -8.32 -9.81 5.53
N ASN A 155 -9.43 -10.45 5.17
CA ASN A 155 -10.13 -11.38 6.05
C ASN A 155 -9.11 -12.35 6.69
N GLU A 156 -9.27 -12.62 8.00
CA GLU A 156 -8.32 -13.31 8.92
C GLU A 156 -7.43 -12.40 9.79
N GLY A 157 -7.56 -11.08 9.71
CA GLY A 157 -6.97 -10.15 10.68
C GLY A 157 -5.46 -9.93 10.51
N LYS A 158 -4.88 -10.35 9.38
CA LYS A 158 -3.52 -9.97 9.00
C LYS A 158 -3.54 -8.58 8.39
N THR A 159 -2.53 -7.79 8.77
CA THR A 159 -2.37 -6.41 8.31
C THR A 159 -1.00 -6.22 7.69
N TYR A 160 -0.93 -5.40 6.65
CA TYR A 160 0.28 -5.05 5.93
C TYR A 160 0.42 -3.53 5.90
N THR A 161 1.48 -3.01 6.52
CA THR A 161 1.67 -1.57 6.69
C THR A 161 2.62 -1.03 5.63
N PHE A 162 2.18 0.02 4.95
CA PHE A 162 2.95 0.77 3.96
C PHE A 162 2.98 2.23 4.37
N THR A 163 4.10 2.90 4.11
CA THR A 163 4.30 4.29 4.53
C THR A 163 4.94 5.08 3.40
N SER A 164 4.34 6.23 3.09
CA SER A 164 4.95 7.27 2.28
C SER A 164 5.37 8.42 3.18
N ASN A 165 6.58 8.96 2.96
CA ASN A 165 7.05 10.17 3.60
C ASN A 165 7.52 11.14 2.54
N GLN A 166 6.97 12.35 2.54
CA GLN A 166 7.38 13.43 1.65
C GLN A 166 7.66 14.70 2.43
N THR A 167 8.57 15.52 1.90
CA THR A 167 8.87 16.85 2.45
C THR A 167 8.75 17.86 1.33
N PHE A 168 8.01 18.94 1.58
CA PHE A 168 7.80 20.03 0.64
C PHE A 168 8.27 21.34 1.26
N ASP A 169 9.00 22.13 0.50
CA ASP A 169 9.30 23.52 0.85
C ASP A 169 8.08 24.36 0.52
N LEU A 170 7.48 24.98 1.53
CA LEU A 170 6.32 25.85 1.35
C LEU A 170 6.82 27.25 0.98
N SER A 171 6.15 27.89 0.03
CA SER A 171 6.38 29.29 -0.34
C SER A 171 5.25 29.76 -1.24
N ASP A 172 4.54 30.80 -0.82
CA ASP A 172 3.50 31.45 -1.64
C ASP A 172 4.10 32.45 -2.64
N VAL A 173 5.39 32.77 -2.46
CA VAL A 173 6.13 33.68 -3.33
C VAL A 173 7.13 32.88 -4.16
N PRO A 174 7.14 33.04 -5.50
CA PRO A 174 8.15 32.43 -6.34
C PRO A 174 9.55 32.83 -5.87
N ALA A 175 10.46 31.87 -5.82
CA ALA A 175 11.87 32.16 -5.55
C ALA A 175 12.39 33.10 -6.65
N SER A 176 12.94 34.25 -6.24
CA SER A 176 13.51 35.29 -7.10
C SER A 176 14.87 34.92 -7.66
#